data_AF-A0A922S0R2-F1
#
_entry.id   AF-A0A922S0R2-F1
#
_cell.length_a   1.000
_cell.length_b   1.000
_cell.length_c   1.000
_cell.angle_alpha   90.00
_cell.angle_beta   90.00
_cell.angle_gamma   90.00
#
_symmetry.space_group_name_H-M   'P 1'
#
loop_
_entity.id
_entity.type
_entity.pdbx_description
1 polymer ?
#
loop_
_entity_poly.entity_id
_entity_poly.type
_entity_poly.pdbx_seq_one_letter_code
_entity_poly.pdbx_strand_id
1 'polypeptide(L)'
;MERSRTHLYDPVFKSVARALIRKLGMHILPNNKEGCYKLSPDRFYFVMLPHCAPALLNNLLFTNWSPSILSRVVLFSNGWKEARQELIASGASDGLKIAKELAYITALESVVHSPGKEHYLLWSSRNKLREYRDFEGMRVQCFSPVEMDSLPKNVWNIPPYSEKTDKEISCSSKLTQNSGIFSDIIDANVVPNFIDSNTDG
;
A
#
# COMPACT_ATOMS: atom_id res chain seq x y z
N MET A 1 -7.74 -19.09 20.66
CA MET A 1 -7.80 -18.38 19.37
C MET A 1 -6.75 -17.30 19.39
N GLU A 2 -5.68 -17.46 18.61
CA GLU A 2 -4.67 -16.42 18.44
C GLU A 2 -5.36 -15.21 17.76
N ARG A 3 -5.24 -14.01 18.35
CA ARG A 3 -5.85 -12.80 17.76
C ARG A 3 -5.17 -12.51 16.42
N SER A 4 -5.97 -12.21 15.39
CA SER A 4 -5.43 -11.85 14.08
C SER A 4 -4.53 -10.62 14.17
N ARG A 5 -3.39 -10.64 13.49
CA ARG A 5 -2.46 -9.49 13.40
C ARG A 5 -2.87 -8.48 12.30
N THR A 6 -4.00 -8.71 11.64
CA THR A 6 -4.49 -7.86 10.55
C THR A 6 -5.14 -6.59 11.09
N HIS A 7 -4.70 -5.45 10.55
CA HIS A 7 -5.22 -4.13 10.87
C HIS A 7 -5.85 -3.52 9.62
N LEU A 8 -7.08 -3.00 9.75
CA LEU A 8 -7.84 -2.43 8.64
C LEU A 8 -8.31 -1.03 8.97
N TYR A 9 -8.28 -0.16 7.97
CA TYR A 9 -8.88 1.17 8.04
C TYR A 9 -9.59 1.47 6.73
N ASP A 10 -10.84 1.90 6.82
CA ASP A 10 -11.56 2.53 5.73
C ASP A 10 -12.58 3.51 6.34
N PRO A 11 -12.58 4.81 5.95
CA PRO A 11 -13.53 5.78 6.48
C PRO A 11 -14.99 5.40 6.17
N VAL A 12 -15.25 4.62 5.11
CA VAL A 12 -16.61 4.26 4.66
C VAL A 12 -17.13 2.96 5.27
N PHE A 13 -16.37 2.30 6.15
CA PHE A 13 -16.81 1.07 6.80
C PHE A 13 -18.14 1.26 7.55
N LYS A 14 -19.19 0.61 7.04
CA LYS A 14 -20.51 0.51 7.69
C LYS A 14 -20.45 -0.35 8.94
N SER A 15 -21.43 -0.18 9.83
CA SER A 15 -21.54 -0.94 11.08
C SER A 15 -21.48 -2.47 10.88
N VAL A 16 -22.13 -2.98 9.84
CA VAL A 16 -22.15 -4.41 9.48
C VAL A 16 -20.74 -4.91 9.13
N ALA A 17 -20.02 -4.19 8.26
CA ALA A 17 -18.64 -4.54 7.90
C ALA A 17 -17.72 -4.49 9.14
N ARG A 18 -17.87 -3.47 10.00
CA ARG A 18 -17.10 -3.37 11.24
C ARG A 18 -17.38 -4.53 12.19
N ALA A 19 -18.62 -4.99 12.28
CA ALA A 19 -19.00 -6.13 13.11
C ALA A 19 -18.38 -7.44 12.56
N LEU A 20 -18.44 -7.64 11.25
CA LEU A 20 -17.83 -8.79 10.58
C LEU A 20 -16.31 -8.83 10.79
N ILE A 21 -15.60 -7.73 10.53
CA ILE A 21 -14.14 -7.63 10.72
C ILE A 21 -13.73 -8.01 12.15
N ARG A 22 -14.47 -7.53 13.15
CA ARG A 22 -14.22 -7.88 14.56
C ARG A 22 -14.54 -9.33 14.88
N LYS A 23 -15.61 -9.89 14.31
CA LYS A 23 -15.98 -11.31 14.46
C LYS A 23 -14.90 -12.23 13.88
N LEU A 24 -14.23 -11.80 12.82
CA LEU A 24 -13.05 -12.48 12.24
C LEU A 24 -11.76 -12.28 13.06
N GLY A 25 -11.84 -11.60 14.21
CA GLY A 25 -10.70 -11.39 15.12
C GLY A 25 -9.70 -10.34 14.66
N MET A 26 -10.02 -9.56 13.63
CA MET A 26 -9.16 -8.51 13.07
C MET A 26 -9.36 -7.16 13.77
N HIS A 27 -8.36 -6.29 13.65
CA HIS A 27 -8.34 -4.98 14.30
C HIS A 27 -8.76 -3.86 13.36
N ILE A 28 -9.79 -3.09 13.75
CA ILE A 28 -10.15 -1.86 13.04
C ILE A 28 -9.36 -0.72 13.66
N LEU A 29 -8.61 -0.01 12.84
CA LEU A 29 -7.86 1.17 13.24
C LEU A 29 -8.86 2.31 13.54
N PRO A 30 -8.75 2.98 14.71
CA PRO A 30 -9.77 3.93 15.15
C PRO A 30 -9.66 5.31 14.49
N ASN A 31 -8.47 5.67 14.01
CA ASN A 31 -8.15 7.03 13.56
C ASN A 31 -7.64 7.00 12.12
N ASN A 32 -8.08 7.97 11.31
CA ASN A 32 -7.46 8.26 10.04
C ASN A 32 -6.04 8.79 10.29
N LYS A 33 -5.00 8.02 9.92
CA LYS A 33 -3.63 8.54 9.91
C LYS A 33 -3.15 8.96 8.53
N GLU A 34 -4.04 8.98 7.53
CA GLU A 34 -3.72 9.41 6.16
C GLU A 34 -2.49 8.67 5.59
N GLY A 35 -2.36 7.37 5.87
CA GLY A 35 -1.23 6.54 5.44
C GLY A 35 -0.01 6.56 6.37
N CYS A 36 0.03 7.46 7.36
CA CYS A 36 1.16 7.64 8.27
C CYS A 36 1.17 6.62 9.42
N TYR A 37 1.29 5.34 9.05
CA TYR A 37 1.38 4.21 9.97
C TYR A 37 2.84 3.78 10.15
N LYS A 38 3.37 3.95 11.37
CA LYS A 38 4.74 3.53 11.69
C LYS A 38 4.84 2.01 11.77
N LEU A 39 5.77 1.44 11.03
CA LEU A 39 6.11 0.03 11.01
C LEU A 39 7.34 -0.22 11.87
N SER A 40 7.42 -1.44 12.42
CA SER A 40 8.51 -1.85 13.30
C SER A 40 9.60 -2.59 12.52
N PRO A 41 10.89 -2.29 12.71
CA PRO A 41 11.98 -2.90 11.93
C PRO A 41 12.20 -4.40 12.24
N ASP A 42 11.58 -4.94 13.29
CA ASP A 42 11.67 -6.35 13.71
C ASP A 42 10.62 -7.26 13.05
N ARG A 43 9.77 -6.73 12.15
CA ARG A 43 8.63 -7.45 11.56
C ARG A 43 8.55 -7.33 10.06
N PHE A 44 8.00 -8.36 9.43
CA PHE A 44 7.58 -8.33 8.04
C PHE A 44 6.12 -7.86 7.95
N TYR A 45 5.84 -7.00 6.97
CA TYR A 45 4.52 -6.44 6.75
C TYR A 45 4.06 -6.70 5.33
N PHE A 46 2.83 -7.19 5.22
CA PHE A 46 2.07 -7.10 3.98
C PHE A 46 1.12 -5.92 4.08
N VAL A 47 1.31 -4.90 3.26
CA VAL A 47 0.50 -3.68 3.27
C VAL A 47 -0.33 -3.62 2.00
N MET A 48 -1.64 -3.47 2.15
CA MET A 48 -2.58 -3.35 1.04
C MET A 48 -3.18 -1.94 1.03
N LEU A 49 -3.04 -1.25 -0.10
CA LEU A 49 -3.60 0.06 -0.39
C LEU A 49 -4.32 0.05 -1.75
N PRO A 50 -5.37 -0.78 -1.90
CA PRO A 50 -6.07 -0.93 -3.17
C PRO A 50 -6.79 0.36 -3.55
N HIS A 51 -6.60 0.84 -4.78
CA HIS A 51 -7.18 2.08 -5.31
C HIS A 51 -7.08 3.31 -4.38
N CYS A 52 -6.11 3.29 -3.47
CA CYS A 52 -5.87 4.38 -2.55
C CYS A 52 -5.14 5.49 -3.29
N ALA A 53 -5.47 6.74 -2.95
CA ALA A 53 -4.82 7.89 -3.53
C ALA A 53 -3.29 7.84 -3.35
N PRO A 54 -2.51 8.31 -4.34
CA PRO A 54 -1.04 8.26 -4.33
C PRO A 54 -0.43 8.89 -3.08
N ALA A 55 -1.07 9.93 -2.54
CA ALA A 55 -0.65 10.60 -1.31
C ALA A 55 -0.58 9.65 -0.11
N LEU A 56 -1.52 8.70 0.03
CA LEU A 56 -1.53 7.74 1.14
C LEU A 56 -0.34 6.78 1.05
N LEU A 57 0.01 6.36 -0.17
CA LEU A 57 1.16 5.51 -0.43
C LEU A 57 2.47 6.26 -0.18
N ASN A 58 2.59 7.50 -0.69
CA ASN A 58 3.74 8.35 -0.43
C ASN A 58 3.95 8.62 1.06
N ASN A 59 2.86 8.86 1.82
CA ASN A 59 2.87 9.06 3.27
C ASN A 59 3.32 7.82 4.04
N LEU A 60 2.92 6.62 3.61
CA LEU A 60 3.39 5.36 4.18
C LEU A 60 4.90 5.21 4.00
N LEU A 61 5.42 5.48 2.79
CA LEU A 61 6.85 5.42 2.49
C LEU A 61 7.62 6.45 3.31
N PHE A 62 7.15 7.70 3.35
CA PHE A 62 7.72 8.77 4.17
C PHE A 62 7.87 8.37 5.64
N THR A 63 6.78 7.90 6.24
CA THR A 63 6.74 7.51 7.66
C THR A 63 7.74 6.39 7.99
N ASN A 64 8.07 5.57 6.99
CA ASN A 64 8.87 4.36 7.10
C ASN A 64 10.15 4.42 6.25
N TRP A 65 10.67 5.63 5.99
CA TRP A 65 11.82 5.86 5.11
C TRP A 65 13.15 5.35 5.68
N SER A 66 13.30 4.03 5.70
CA SER A 66 14.49 3.34 6.20
C SER A 66 14.70 2.05 5.42
N PRO A 67 15.93 1.74 4.96
CA PRO A 67 16.22 0.47 4.29
C PRO A 67 15.83 -0.74 5.14
N SER A 68 16.06 -0.64 6.46
CA SER A 68 15.76 -1.72 7.42
C SER A 68 14.27 -2.03 7.57
N ILE A 69 13.41 -1.05 7.29
CA ILE A 69 11.95 -1.21 7.35
C ILE A 69 11.42 -1.58 5.97
N LEU A 70 11.77 -0.82 4.92
CA LEU A 70 11.24 -1.03 3.57
C LEU A 70 11.61 -2.40 2.99
N SER A 71 12.80 -2.94 3.32
CA SER A 71 13.18 -4.31 2.93
C SER A 71 12.29 -5.41 3.49
N ARG A 72 11.43 -5.09 4.47
CA ARG A 72 10.51 -6.03 5.13
C ARG A 72 9.05 -5.75 4.76
N VAL A 73 8.80 -4.85 3.81
CA VAL A 73 7.47 -4.52 3.33
C VAL A 73 7.22 -5.17 1.98
N VAL A 74 6.14 -5.93 1.90
CA VAL A 74 5.49 -6.31 0.64
C VAL A 74 4.28 -5.41 0.50
N LEU A 75 4.24 -4.63 -0.58
CA LEU A 75 3.21 -3.64 -0.83
C LEU A 75 2.29 -4.10 -1.97
N PHE A 76 0.98 -4.07 -1.76
CA PHE A 76 -0.01 -4.24 -2.82
C PHE A 76 -0.79 -2.93 -2.99
N SER A 77 -0.55 -2.21 -4.09
CA SER A 77 -1.10 -0.87 -4.34
C SER A 77 -1.16 -0.58 -5.84
N ASN A 78 -1.69 0.58 -6.22
CA ASN A 78 -1.49 1.11 -7.58
C ASN A 78 0.01 1.10 -7.93
N GLY A 79 0.33 0.73 -9.17
CA GLY A 79 1.69 0.85 -9.69
C GLY A 79 2.11 2.32 -9.79
N TRP A 80 3.42 2.57 -9.85
CA TRP A 80 3.95 3.94 -9.87
C TRP A 80 3.49 4.77 -11.07
N LYS A 81 3.29 4.13 -12.22
CA LYS A 81 2.76 4.77 -13.42
C LYS A 81 1.32 5.23 -13.19
N GLU A 82 0.49 4.35 -12.63
CA GLU A 82 -0.91 4.60 -12.35
C GLU A 82 -1.06 5.69 -11.28
N ALA A 83 -0.23 5.65 -10.23
CA ALA A 83 -0.18 6.68 -9.22
C ALA A 83 0.16 8.07 -9.80
N ARG A 84 1.08 8.14 -10.76
CA ARG A 84 1.41 9.38 -11.46
C ARG A 84 0.25 9.88 -12.32
N GLN A 85 -0.41 8.97 -13.04
CA GLN A 85 -1.56 9.31 -13.89
C GLN A 85 -2.74 9.84 -13.08
N GLU A 86 -3.05 9.21 -11.95
CA GLU A 86 -4.11 9.64 -11.04
C GLU A 86 -3.87 11.06 -10.53
N LEU A 87 -2.62 11.38 -10.16
CA LEU A 87 -2.27 12.70 -9.69
C LEU A 87 -2.40 13.77 -10.79
N ILE A 88 -1.97 13.47 -12.01
CA ILE A 88 -2.17 14.36 -13.17
C ILE A 88 -3.68 14.57 -13.43
N ALA A 89 -4.48 13.50 -13.40
CA ALA A 89 -5.92 13.56 -13.61
C ALA A 89 -6.66 14.36 -12.52
N SER A 90 -6.13 14.39 -11.30
CA SER A 90 -6.67 15.19 -10.18
C SER A 90 -6.53 16.71 -10.36
N GLY A 91 -5.85 17.17 -11.43
CA GLY A 91 -5.64 18.59 -11.71
C GLY A 91 -4.32 19.15 -11.14
N ALA A 92 -3.40 18.29 -10.68
CA ALA A 92 -2.03 18.71 -10.39
C ALA A 92 -1.32 19.00 -11.73
N SER A 93 -1.27 20.26 -12.14
CA SER A 93 -0.62 20.68 -13.39
C SER A 93 0.83 21.15 -13.19
N ASP A 94 1.23 21.43 -11.95
CA ASP A 94 2.58 21.86 -11.61
C ASP A 94 3.49 20.64 -11.35
N GLY A 95 4.53 20.50 -12.16
CA GLY A 95 5.55 19.46 -12.02
C GLY A 95 6.24 19.47 -10.65
N LEU A 96 6.37 20.64 -10.01
CA LEU A 96 6.91 20.74 -8.66
C LEU A 96 5.95 20.13 -7.62
N LYS A 97 4.64 20.38 -7.75
CA LYS A 97 3.62 19.80 -6.87
C LYS A 97 3.58 18.27 -7.01
N ILE A 98 3.62 17.76 -8.24
CA ILE A 98 3.68 16.32 -8.52
C ILE A 98 4.94 15.70 -7.91
N ALA A 99 6.10 16.34 -8.11
CA ALA A 99 7.36 15.86 -7.55
C ALA A 99 7.32 15.82 -6.02
N LYS A 100 6.70 16.80 -5.36
CA LYS A 100 6.51 16.80 -3.90
C LYS A 100 5.59 15.66 -3.43
N GLU A 101 4.45 15.45 -4.11
CA GLU A 101 3.46 14.44 -3.71
C GLU A 101 3.89 12.99 -4.02
N LEU A 102 4.81 12.79 -4.97
CA LEU A 102 5.34 11.48 -5.34
C LEU A 102 6.84 11.35 -5.03
N ALA A 103 7.39 12.17 -4.13
CA ALA A 103 8.83 12.29 -3.93
C ALA A 103 9.47 10.95 -3.51
N TYR A 104 8.84 10.23 -2.58
CA TYR A 104 9.33 8.94 -2.09
C TYR A 104 9.10 7.80 -3.09
N ILE A 105 7.97 7.88 -3.81
CA ILE A 105 7.65 6.98 -4.91
C ILE A 105 8.72 7.06 -6.01
N THR A 106 9.03 8.28 -6.43
CA THR A 106 10.02 8.57 -7.48
C THR A 106 11.42 8.15 -7.04
N ALA A 107 11.77 8.36 -5.77
CA ALA A 107 13.07 7.96 -5.24
C ALA A 107 13.29 6.43 -5.20
N LEU A 108 12.23 5.62 -5.14
CA LEU A 108 12.31 4.16 -5.20
C LEU A 108 12.07 3.60 -6.60
N GLU A 109 11.75 4.43 -7.60
CA GLU A 109 11.35 3.98 -8.94
C GLU A 109 12.40 3.10 -9.62
N SER A 110 13.70 3.36 -9.37
CA SER A 110 14.80 2.59 -9.95
C SER A 110 15.12 1.27 -9.25
N VAL A 111 14.60 1.04 -8.03
CA VAL A 111 14.93 -0.13 -7.19
C VAL A 111 13.72 -0.94 -6.74
N VAL A 112 12.54 -0.51 -7.16
CA VAL A 112 11.30 -1.21 -6.87
C VAL A 112 11.15 -2.42 -7.78
N HIS A 113 11.06 -3.59 -7.16
CA HIS A 113 10.65 -4.78 -7.89
C HIS A 113 9.14 -4.80 -7.95
N SER A 114 8.61 -4.72 -9.16
CA SER A 114 7.41 -5.50 -9.45
C SER A 114 7.89 -6.95 -9.63
N PRO A 115 7.40 -7.94 -8.85
CA PRO A 115 7.66 -9.34 -9.14
C PRO A 115 7.25 -9.64 -10.59
N GLY A 116 8.24 -9.63 -11.48
CA GLY A 116 8.04 -9.54 -12.92
C GLY A 116 8.08 -10.92 -13.52
N LYS A 117 6.99 -11.32 -14.18
CA LYS A 117 6.81 -12.48 -15.08
C LYS A 117 7.40 -13.83 -14.67
N GLU A 118 8.69 -14.01 -14.38
CA GLU A 118 9.34 -15.31 -14.19
C GLU A 118 8.76 -16.14 -13.03
N HIS A 119 8.52 -15.54 -11.86
CA HIS A 119 7.88 -16.24 -10.73
C HIS A 119 6.40 -16.60 -10.99
N TYR A 120 5.66 -15.72 -11.68
CA TYR A 120 4.26 -15.99 -12.06
C TYR A 120 4.15 -16.94 -13.25
N LEU A 121 5.11 -16.94 -14.17
CA LEU A 121 5.21 -17.88 -15.29
C LEU A 121 5.52 -19.28 -14.77
N LEU A 122 6.36 -19.43 -13.74
CA LEU A 122 6.60 -20.70 -13.04
C LEU A 122 5.32 -21.25 -12.37
N TRP A 123 4.48 -20.38 -11.80
CA TRP A 123 3.16 -20.79 -11.30
C TRP A 123 2.19 -21.14 -12.45
N SER A 124 2.15 -20.33 -13.52
CA SER A 124 1.27 -20.55 -14.69
C SER A 124 1.71 -21.72 -15.60
N SER A 125 2.95 -22.17 -15.50
CA SER A 125 3.42 -23.35 -16.23
C SER A 125 3.02 -24.65 -15.53
N ARG A 126 2.73 -24.60 -14.22
CA ARG A 126 2.09 -25.69 -13.47
C ARG A 126 0.56 -25.63 -13.49
N ASN A 127 -0.03 -24.44 -13.58
CA ASN A 127 -1.47 -24.22 -13.66
C ASN A 127 -1.83 -23.49 -14.96
N LYS A 128 -2.67 -24.07 -15.83
CA LYS A 128 -3.13 -23.54 -17.14
C LYS A 128 -3.79 -22.13 -17.13
N LEU A 129 -3.66 -21.30 -16.09
CA LEU A 129 -4.05 -19.89 -16.11
C LEU A 129 -2.99 -19.05 -16.83
N ARG A 130 -3.14 -18.93 -18.15
CA ARG A 130 -2.35 -18.04 -19.03
C ARG A 130 -2.74 -16.56 -18.94
N GLU A 131 -3.55 -16.15 -17.99
CA GLU A 131 -3.99 -14.75 -17.87
C GLU A 131 -3.15 -14.02 -16.84
N TYR A 132 -2.18 -13.25 -17.33
CA TYR A 132 -1.68 -12.08 -16.61
C TYR A 132 -2.88 -11.16 -16.38
N ARG A 133 -3.47 -11.20 -15.17
CA ARG A 133 -4.47 -10.23 -14.76
C ARG A 133 -3.71 -9.08 -14.13
N ASP A 134 -3.52 -8.04 -14.92
CA ASP A 134 -3.35 -6.70 -14.38
C ASP A 134 -4.50 -6.47 -13.39
N PHE A 135 -4.20 -6.22 -12.11
CA PHE A 135 -5.21 -5.99 -11.07
C PHE A 135 -5.76 -4.57 -11.20
N GLU A 136 -6.24 -4.23 -12.41
CA GLU A 136 -6.72 -2.90 -12.78
C GLU A 136 -5.71 -1.80 -12.44
N GLY A 137 -4.42 -2.03 -12.74
CA GLY A 137 -3.34 -1.09 -12.43
C GLY A 137 -2.70 -1.27 -11.05
N MET A 138 -3.19 -2.19 -10.22
CA MET A 138 -2.54 -2.56 -8.95
C MET A 138 -1.46 -3.62 -9.13
N ARG A 139 -0.41 -3.52 -8.30
CA ARG A 139 0.82 -4.32 -8.37
C ARG A 139 1.26 -4.72 -6.97
N VAL A 140 1.82 -5.93 -6.87
CA VAL A 140 2.68 -6.29 -5.74
C VAL A 140 4.04 -5.65 -5.97
N GLN A 141 4.61 -5.03 -4.95
CA GLN A 141 5.86 -4.29 -4.99
C GLN A 141 6.69 -4.65 -3.77
N CYS A 142 7.96 -4.94 -4.01
CA CYS A 142 8.93 -5.30 -2.96
C CYS A 142 10.19 -4.46 -3.14
N PHE A 143 10.95 -4.31 -2.06
CA PHE A 143 12.20 -3.55 -2.05
C PHE A 143 13.36 -4.47 -1.68
N SER A 144 14.19 -4.83 -2.66
CA SER A 144 15.38 -5.66 -2.39
C SER A 144 16.41 -4.88 -1.58
N PRO A 145 16.94 -5.44 -0.47
CA PRO A 145 18.07 -4.84 0.24
C PRO A 145 19.24 -4.52 -0.68
N VAL A 146 19.58 -5.46 -1.58
CA VAL A 146 20.73 -5.34 -2.49
C VAL A 146 20.58 -4.16 -3.44
N GLU A 147 19.37 -3.93 -3.96
CA GLU A 147 19.15 -2.82 -4.89
C GLU A 147 18.97 -1.50 -4.16
N MET A 148 18.35 -1.50 -2.98
CA MET A 148 18.29 -0.30 -2.14
C MET A 148 19.69 0.18 -1.71
N ASP A 149 20.65 -0.74 -1.54
CA ASP A 149 22.05 -0.41 -1.28
C ASP A 149 22.75 0.26 -2.49
N SER A 150 22.19 0.11 -3.70
CA SER A 150 22.68 0.80 -4.90
C SER A 150 22.23 2.27 -4.98
N LEU A 151 21.22 2.67 -4.19
CA LEU A 151 20.80 4.06 -4.10
C LEU A 151 21.90 4.92 -3.44
N PRO A 152 22.05 6.18 -3.84
CA PRO A 152 22.98 7.09 -3.18
C PRO A 152 22.72 7.15 -1.67
N LYS A 153 23.77 6.98 -0.84
CA LYS A 153 23.63 6.91 0.64
C LYS A 153 22.89 8.11 1.25
N ASN A 154 22.96 9.26 0.61
CA ASN A 154 22.27 10.48 1.03
C ASN A 154 20.75 10.42 0.82
N VAL A 155 20.20 9.54 -0.04
CA VAL A 155 18.75 9.36 -0.25
C VAL A 155 18.02 9.03 1.05
N TRP A 156 18.67 8.29 1.95
CA TRP A 156 18.10 7.89 3.24
C TRP A 156 18.27 8.95 4.33
N ASN A 157 19.27 9.83 4.19
CA ASN A 157 19.58 10.88 5.18
C ASN A 157 18.94 12.23 4.84
N ILE A 158 18.68 12.47 3.56
CA ILE A 158 18.03 13.66 3.03
C ILE A 158 16.80 13.14 2.30
N PRO A 159 15.64 13.07 2.97
CA PRO A 159 14.44 12.63 2.29
C PRO A 159 14.19 13.50 1.04
N PRO A 160 13.62 12.94 -0.03
CA PRO A 160 13.34 13.61 -1.31
C PRO A 160 12.65 14.98 -1.18
N TYR A 161 12.01 15.24 -0.03
CA TYR A 161 11.53 16.55 0.37
C TYR A 161 12.04 16.89 1.78
N SER A 162 13.12 17.67 1.88
CA SER A 162 13.56 18.28 3.14
C SER A 162 13.46 19.81 3.04
N GLU A 163 12.26 20.37 3.16
CA GLU A 163 12.16 21.78 3.55
C GLU A 163 12.51 21.86 5.04
N LYS A 164 13.62 22.54 5.37
CA LYS A 164 13.93 22.94 6.74
C LYS A 164 12.82 23.89 7.21
N THR A 165 11.85 23.37 7.94
CA THR A 165 10.93 24.22 8.70
C THR A 165 10.50 23.48 9.96
N ASP A 166 10.88 24.04 11.10
CA ASP A 166 10.46 23.66 12.44
C ASP A 166 8.94 23.81 12.58
N LYS A 167 8.19 22.84 12.08
CA LYS A 167 6.83 22.50 12.51
C LYS A 167 6.69 21.00 12.33
N GLU A 168 6.33 20.28 13.38
CA GLU A 168 5.92 18.88 13.29
C GLU A 168 5.03 18.68 12.07
N ILE A 169 5.53 17.95 11.07
CA ILE A 169 4.75 17.62 9.87
C ILE A 169 3.65 16.66 10.31
N SER A 170 2.50 17.20 10.69
CA SER A 170 1.27 16.42 10.81
C SER A 170 0.80 16.10 9.40
N CYS A 171 0.70 14.81 9.06
CA CYS A 171 0.02 14.37 7.83
C CYS A 171 -1.40 14.93 7.83
N SER A 172 -1.62 15.96 7.02
CA SER A 172 -2.89 16.63 6.80
C SER A 172 -2.91 17.03 5.32
N SER A 173 -3.26 16.07 4.46
CA SER A 173 -3.67 16.34 3.09
C SER A 173 -5.14 15.96 2.97
N LYS A 174 -6.02 16.97 2.97
CA LYS A 174 -7.46 16.81 2.75
C LYS A 174 -7.70 16.18 1.37
N LEU A 175 -8.00 14.88 1.35
CA LEU A 175 -8.47 14.20 0.15
C LEU A 175 -9.99 14.30 0.08
N THR A 176 -10.47 14.99 -0.97
CA THR A 176 -11.88 15.09 -1.33
C THR A 176 -12.44 13.71 -1.70
N GLN A 177 -13.45 13.27 -0.96
CA GLN A 177 -14.15 12.01 -1.18
C GLN A 177 -14.93 12.05 -2.49
N ASN A 178 -14.60 11.15 -3.41
CA ASN A 178 -15.52 10.73 -4.46
C ASN A 178 -15.51 9.19 -4.50
N SER A 179 -16.28 8.60 -3.60
CA SER A 179 -16.42 7.15 -3.44
C SER A 179 -17.75 6.69 -4.04
N GLY A 180 -17.72 6.34 -5.31
CA GLY A 180 -18.70 5.46 -5.92
C GLY A 180 -17.94 4.34 -6.58
N ILE A 181 -18.53 3.15 -6.60
CA ILE A 181 -18.00 1.90 -7.20
C ILE A 181 -17.27 1.04 -6.15
N PHE A 182 -17.86 -0.13 -5.85
CA PHE A 182 -17.37 -1.28 -5.08
C PHE A 182 -17.83 -1.52 -3.63
N SER A 183 -18.68 -0.69 -3.01
CA SER A 183 -19.13 -0.95 -1.62
C SER A 183 -20.08 -2.14 -1.42
N ASP A 184 -20.61 -2.72 -2.50
CA ASP A 184 -21.79 -3.61 -2.43
C ASP A 184 -21.46 -5.10 -2.59
N ILE A 185 -20.16 -5.47 -2.63
CA ILE A 185 -19.73 -6.84 -2.97
C ILE A 185 -19.54 -7.75 -1.75
N ILE A 186 -19.48 -7.20 -0.52
CA ILE A 186 -19.25 -8.01 0.69
C ILE A 186 -20.55 -8.13 1.50
N ASP A 187 -21.39 -9.10 1.13
CA ASP A 187 -22.49 -9.61 1.97
C ASP A 187 -21.96 -10.71 2.91
N ALA A 188 -22.54 -10.84 4.10
CA ALA A 188 -22.22 -11.87 5.10
C ALA A 188 -22.29 -13.30 4.54
N ASN A 189 -23.07 -13.51 3.47
CA ASN A 189 -23.21 -14.78 2.77
C ASN A 189 -22.03 -15.13 1.84
N VAL A 190 -21.16 -14.18 1.51
CA VAL A 190 -20.03 -14.35 0.58
C VAL A 190 -18.73 -14.71 1.31
N VAL A 191 -18.64 -14.38 2.60
CA VAL A 191 -17.47 -14.60 3.47
C VAL A 191 -17.04 -16.08 3.59
N PRO A 192 -17.94 -17.09 3.62
CA PRO A 192 -17.53 -18.49 3.75
C PRO A 192 -16.65 -18.98 2.59
N ASN A 193 -16.74 -18.35 1.42
CA ASN A 193 -15.99 -18.76 0.23
C ASN A 193 -14.54 -18.25 0.21
N PHE A 194 -14.15 -17.36 1.15
CA PHE A 194 -12.81 -16.74 1.21
C PHE A 194 -11.92 -17.28 2.33
N ILE A 195 -12.45 -18.16 3.17
CA ILE A 195 -11.69 -18.83 4.22
C ILE A 195 -11.42 -20.24 3.73
N ASP A 196 -10.15 -20.58 3.49
CA ASP A 196 -9.75 -21.97 3.29
C ASP A 196 -10.24 -22.76 4.49
N SER A 197 -11.25 -23.60 4.25
CA SER A 197 -11.76 -24.56 5.21
C SER A 197 -10.73 -25.66 5.41
N ASN A 198 -9.66 -25.36 6.15
CA ASN A 198 -8.86 -26.37 6.81
C ASN A 198 -9.39 -26.52 8.23
N THR A 199 -10.47 -27.29 8.35
CA THR A 199 -10.82 -27.95 9.60
C THR A 199 -10.75 -29.46 9.35
N ASP A 200 -9.53 -29.99 9.39
CA ASP A 200 -9.32 -31.40 9.67
C ASP A 200 -8.88 -31.53 11.13
N GLY A 201 -9.76 -32.16 11.91
CA GLY A 201 -9.62 -32.49 13.32
C GLY A 201 -10.83 -33.30 13.76
#